data_AF-A0A7L0BJP5-F1
#
_entry.id   AF-A0A7L0BJP5-F1
#
_cell.length_a   1.000
_cell.length_b   1.000
_cell.length_c   1.000
_cell.angle_alpha   90.00
_cell.angle_beta   90.00
_cell.angle_gamma   90.00
#
_symmetry.space_group_name_H-M   'P 1'
#
loop_
_entity.id
_entity.type
_entity.pdbx_description
1 polymer ?
#
loop_
_entity_poly.entity_id
_entity_poly.type
_entity_poly.pdbx_seq_one_letter_code
_entity_poly.pdbx_strand_id
1 'polypeptide(L)'
;GRTVIIEQSWGSPKVTKDGVTVAKAIDLKDKYKNIGARLVQDVANNTNEEAGDGTTTATVLARAIAKEGFEKISKGANPVEIRRGVMLAVDAIIAELKKLSKPVTTPEEIAQVATISANGDQEIGNIISDAMKKVGRKGVITVKDGKTLNDELEIIEGMKFDRGYISPYFINTTKGQKCEFQDAYVLISEKKISSVQSIVPALEIANSHRKPLVIIAEDVDGEALSTLVLNRLKVGLQVVAVKAPGFGDNRKNQLKDMAIATGGAVFGEEGLSLNVEDIQPHDFGKVGEVIVTKDDTMLLKGKGEKAQIEKRIQEIIEQLEVTTSEYEKEKLNERLAKLSDGVAVLKVGGTSDVEVNEKKDRVTDALNATRAAVEEGIVPGGGCALLRCIPALDALVPANEDQKIG
;
A
#
# COMPACT_ATOMS: atom_id res chain seq x y z
N GLY A 1 20.44 13.20 10.08
CA GLY A 1 20.34 13.54 8.64
C GLY A 1 19.85 14.96 8.46
N ARG A 2 19.98 15.54 7.27
CA ARG A 2 19.45 16.88 6.91
C ARG A 2 18.39 16.74 5.81
N THR A 3 17.52 17.73 5.67
CA THR A 3 16.53 17.78 4.58
C THR A 3 17.16 18.24 3.27
N VAL A 4 16.47 17.93 2.17
CA VAL A 4 16.80 18.35 0.81
C VAL A 4 15.63 19.18 0.26
N ILE A 5 15.94 20.30 -0.37
CA ILE A 5 14.96 21.16 -1.04
C ILE A 5 14.97 20.80 -2.53
N ILE A 6 13.80 20.50 -3.08
CA ILE A 6 13.61 20.09 -4.47
C ILE A 6 12.68 21.10 -5.14
N GLU A 7 13.19 21.77 -6.18
CA GLU A 7 12.39 22.63 -7.04
C GLU A 7 11.25 21.83 -7.68
N GLN A 8 10.04 22.39 -7.65
CA GLN A 8 8.88 21.81 -8.33
C GLN A 8 8.64 22.58 -9.62
N SER A 9 8.21 21.89 -10.68
CA SER A 9 7.86 22.52 -11.96
C SER A 9 6.69 23.51 -11.84
N TRP A 10 5.90 23.43 -10.77
CA TRP A 10 4.88 24.40 -10.40
C TRP A 10 4.74 24.45 -8.87
N GLY A 11 4.39 25.62 -8.33
CA GLY A 11 4.14 25.81 -6.89
C GLY A 11 5.40 26.00 -6.04
N SER A 12 5.25 25.80 -4.72
CA SER A 12 6.35 25.92 -3.76
C SER A 12 7.30 24.72 -3.83
N PRO A 13 8.60 24.91 -3.52
CA PRO A 13 9.56 23.80 -3.49
C PRO A 13 9.15 22.75 -2.46
N LYS A 14 9.44 21.47 -2.75
CA LYS A 14 9.25 20.38 -1.80
C LYS A 14 10.46 20.30 -0.87
N VAL A 15 10.23 20.26 0.43
CA VAL A 15 11.25 19.91 1.42
C VAL A 15 11.03 18.46 1.82
N THR A 16 12.07 17.63 1.75
CA THR A 16 11.93 16.21 2.07
C THR A 16 13.18 15.68 2.75
N LYS A 17 13.01 14.59 3.50
CA LYS A 17 14.07 13.76 4.04
C LYS A 17 14.02 12.32 3.53
N ASP A 18 13.05 12.02 2.67
CA ASP A 18 12.86 10.70 2.09
C ASP A 18 13.86 10.46 0.95
N GLY A 19 14.59 9.34 1.04
CA GLY A 19 15.61 8.94 0.09
C GLY A 19 15.05 8.65 -1.30
N VAL A 20 13.84 8.10 -1.42
CA VAL A 20 13.27 7.78 -2.74
C VAL A 20 12.78 9.03 -3.45
N THR A 21 12.15 9.96 -2.74
CA THR A 21 11.78 11.27 -3.29
C THR A 21 13.00 12.03 -3.80
N VAL A 22 14.10 12.05 -3.02
CA VAL A 22 15.35 12.68 -3.45
C VAL A 22 15.94 11.98 -4.67
N ALA A 23 16.01 10.64 -4.67
CA ALA A 23 16.56 9.88 -5.79
C ALA A 23 15.79 10.17 -7.10
N LYS A 24 14.45 10.13 -7.06
CA LYS A 24 13.58 10.38 -8.23
C LYS A 24 13.74 11.78 -8.82
N ALA A 25 14.10 12.77 -8.00
CA ALA A 25 14.26 14.15 -8.45
C ALA A 25 15.59 14.45 -9.15
N ILE A 26 16.57 13.53 -9.07
CA ILE A 26 17.92 13.76 -9.59
C ILE A 26 18.04 13.17 -11.00
N ASP A 27 18.06 14.04 -12.02
CA ASP A 27 18.43 13.69 -13.38
C ASP A 27 19.72 14.41 -13.80
N LEU A 28 20.62 13.69 -14.44
CA LEU A 28 21.92 14.21 -14.86
C LEU A 28 21.96 14.44 -16.37
N LYS A 29 22.55 15.57 -16.77
CA LYS A 29 22.69 15.95 -18.19
C LYS A 29 23.58 15.00 -18.98
N ASP A 30 24.64 14.50 -18.34
CA ASP A 30 25.53 13.51 -18.95
C ASP A 30 24.84 12.14 -18.99
N LYS A 31 24.73 11.55 -20.18
CA LYS A 31 23.97 10.31 -20.39
C LYS A 31 24.52 9.13 -19.59
N TYR A 32 25.84 8.98 -19.46
CA TYR A 32 26.43 7.87 -18.72
C TYR A 32 26.24 8.03 -17.22
N LYS A 33 26.43 9.25 -16.72
CA LYS A 33 26.12 9.55 -15.31
C LYS A 33 24.64 9.34 -15.03
N ASN A 34 23.76 9.70 -15.97
CA ASN A 34 22.33 9.52 -15.80
C ASN A 34 21.92 8.05 -15.78
N ILE A 35 22.55 7.19 -16.59
CA ILE A 35 22.32 5.73 -16.52
C ILE A 35 22.62 5.23 -15.10
N GLY A 36 23.76 5.61 -14.53
CA GLY A 36 24.11 5.24 -13.15
C GLY A 36 23.12 5.79 -12.12
N ALA A 37 22.67 7.04 -12.27
CA ALA A 37 21.66 7.63 -11.41
C ALA A 37 20.33 6.87 -11.49
N ARG A 38 19.87 6.49 -12.70
CA ARG A 38 18.65 5.72 -12.93
C ARG A 38 18.71 4.33 -12.27
N LEU A 39 19.82 3.63 -12.39
CA LEU A 39 19.98 2.33 -11.72
C LEU A 39 19.86 2.43 -10.19
N VAL A 40 20.38 3.49 -9.57
CA VAL A 40 20.25 3.72 -8.13
C VAL A 40 18.84 4.18 -7.76
N GLN A 41 18.15 4.93 -8.62
CA GLN A 41 16.73 5.25 -8.45
C GLN A 41 15.88 3.99 -8.43
N ASP A 42 16.15 3.02 -9.32
CA ASP A 42 15.42 1.75 -9.35
C ASP A 42 15.60 0.97 -8.05
N VAL A 43 16.82 0.95 -7.48
CA VAL A 43 17.06 0.36 -6.16
C VAL A 43 16.21 1.05 -5.08
N ALA A 44 16.23 2.38 -5.03
CA ALA A 44 15.44 3.13 -4.05
C ALA A 44 13.93 2.88 -4.20
N ASN A 45 13.44 2.82 -5.45
CA ASN A 45 12.04 2.58 -5.76
C ASN A 45 11.60 1.18 -5.33
N ASN A 46 12.38 0.16 -5.69
CA ASN A 46 12.05 -1.23 -5.36
C ASN A 46 12.01 -1.43 -3.83
N THR A 47 13.00 -0.89 -3.10
CA THR A 47 12.98 -0.93 -1.63
C THR A 47 11.76 -0.22 -1.05
N ASN A 48 11.37 0.93 -1.60
CA ASN A 48 10.20 1.65 -1.14
C ASN A 48 8.88 0.90 -1.43
N GLU A 49 8.77 0.26 -2.60
CA GLU A 49 7.59 -0.53 -2.96
C GLU A 49 7.44 -1.77 -2.09
N GLU A 50 8.56 -2.41 -1.72
CA GLU A 50 8.54 -3.67 -0.96
C GLU A 50 8.49 -3.47 0.56
N ALA A 51 9.25 -2.52 1.12
CA ALA A 51 9.38 -2.32 2.56
C ALA A 51 8.78 -0.99 3.07
N GLY A 52 8.63 0.01 2.19
CA GLY A 52 8.09 1.33 2.56
C GLY A 52 8.97 2.19 3.48
N ASP A 53 10.20 1.77 3.77
CA ASP A 53 11.29 2.51 4.45
C ASP A 53 12.65 1.93 3.98
N GLY A 54 13.79 2.46 4.42
CA GLY A 54 15.12 1.92 4.16
C GLY A 54 15.74 2.39 2.84
N THR A 55 15.08 3.30 2.12
CA THR A 55 15.49 3.82 0.80
C THR A 55 16.90 4.43 0.82
N THR A 56 17.23 5.17 1.88
CA THR A 56 18.58 5.74 2.06
C THR A 56 19.62 4.65 2.31
N THR A 57 19.30 3.64 3.12
CA THR A 57 20.20 2.51 3.40
C THR A 57 20.48 1.72 2.11
N ALA A 58 19.45 1.44 1.32
CA ALA A 58 19.58 0.74 0.04
C ALA A 58 20.47 1.50 -0.95
N THR A 59 20.29 2.82 -1.09
CA THR A 59 21.09 3.63 -2.02
C THR A 59 22.57 3.73 -1.61
N VAL A 60 22.90 3.86 -0.32
CA VAL A 60 24.30 3.89 0.11
C VAL A 60 24.99 2.54 -0.01
N LEU A 61 24.27 1.43 0.23
CA LEU A 61 24.77 0.07 0.02
C LEU A 61 24.99 -0.22 -1.48
N ALA A 62 24.02 0.12 -2.33
CA ALA A 62 24.17 -0.02 -3.78
C ALA A 62 25.39 0.74 -4.31
N ARG A 63 25.61 1.97 -3.84
CA ARG A 63 26.81 2.74 -4.18
C ARG A 63 28.09 2.05 -3.70
N ALA A 64 28.11 1.50 -2.48
CA ALA A 64 29.27 0.80 -1.94
C ALA A 64 29.62 -0.44 -2.77
N ILE A 65 28.63 -1.29 -3.06
CA ILE A 65 28.79 -2.49 -3.90
C ILE A 65 29.27 -2.11 -5.31
N ALA A 66 28.67 -1.08 -5.93
CA ALA A 66 29.08 -0.63 -7.26
C ALA A 66 30.53 -0.13 -7.28
N LYS A 67 30.91 0.70 -6.30
CA LYS A 67 32.27 1.25 -6.22
C LYS A 67 33.31 0.15 -6.02
N GLU A 68 33.13 -0.68 -5.00
CA GLU A 68 34.07 -1.77 -4.70
C GLU A 68 34.14 -2.78 -5.86
N GLY A 69 32.99 -3.11 -6.47
CA GLY A 69 32.94 -3.98 -7.64
C GLY A 69 33.74 -3.45 -8.83
N PHE A 70 33.57 -2.17 -9.18
CA PHE A 70 34.33 -1.57 -10.30
C PHE A 70 35.85 -1.54 -10.05
N GLU A 71 36.28 -1.31 -8.80
CA GLU A 71 37.70 -1.35 -8.45
C GLU A 71 38.30 -2.76 -8.62
N LYS A 72 37.56 -3.82 -8.28
CA LYS A 72 38.04 -5.21 -8.41
C LYS A 72 38.03 -5.71 -9.86
N ILE A 73 37.01 -5.36 -10.65
CA ILE A 73 36.91 -5.75 -12.06
C ILE A 73 38.06 -5.19 -12.89
N SER A 74 38.54 -3.98 -12.56
CA SER A 74 39.67 -3.36 -13.26
C SER A 74 40.97 -4.18 -13.22
N LYS A 75 41.05 -5.21 -12.36
CA LYS A 75 42.21 -6.11 -12.18
C LYS A 75 42.10 -7.42 -12.98
N GLY A 76 41.12 -7.56 -13.87
CA GLY A 76 40.98 -8.73 -14.76
C GLY A 76 40.12 -9.87 -14.21
N ALA A 77 39.43 -9.65 -13.08
CA ALA A 77 38.51 -10.61 -12.48
C ALA A 77 37.19 -10.72 -13.28
N ASN A 78 36.54 -11.89 -13.24
CA ASN A 78 35.29 -12.12 -13.97
C ASN A 78 34.10 -11.46 -13.25
N PRO A 79 33.43 -10.45 -13.84
CA PRO A 79 32.31 -9.75 -13.19
C PRO A 79 31.11 -10.66 -12.87
N VAL A 80 30.91 -11.73 -13.64
CA VAL A 80 29.80 -12.67 -13.44
C VAL A 80 30.03 -13.52 -12.19
N GLU A 81 31.26 -13.99 -11.97
CA GLU A 81 31.61 -14.77 -10.79
C GLU A 81 31.63 -13.89 -9.53
N ILE A 82 32.14 -12.66 -9.61
CA ILE A 82 32.03 -11.67 -8.51
C ILE A 82 30.57 -11.46 -8.13
N ARG A 83 29.68 -11.25 -9.10
CA ARG A 83 28.25 -11.11 -8.82
C ARG A 83 27.69 -12.33 -8.09
N ARG A 84 28.08 -13.55 -8.46
CA ARG A 84 27.64 -14.77 -7.76
C ARG A 84 28.16 -14.81 -6.31
N GLY A 85 29.41 -14.40 -6.07
CA GLY A 85 29.98 -14.25 -4.73
C GLY A 85 29.18 -13.28 -3.86
N VAL A 86 28.90 -12.08 -4.38
CA VAL A 86 28.08 -11.07 -3.70
C VAL A 86 26.69 -11.62 -3.36
N MET A 87 26.02 -12.31 -4.29
CA MET A 87 24.69 -12.89 -4.02
C MET A 87 24.75 -13.96 -2.94
N LEU A 88 25.76 -14.83 -2.95
CA LEU A 88 25.99 -15.84 -1.91
C LEU A 88 26.19 -15.19 -0.53
N ALA A 89 26.98 -14.11 -0.47
CA ALA A 89 27.20 -13.35 0.75
C ALA A 89 25.91 -12.68 1.26
N VAL A 90 25.10 -12.11 0.36
CA VAL A 90 23.80 -11.51 0.70
C VAL A 90 22.85 -12.56 1.26
N ASP A 91 22.74 -13.74 0.65
CA ASP A 91 21.89 -14.83 1.15
C ASP A 91 22.29 -15.27 2.56
N ALA A 92 23.60 -15.38 2.83
CA ALA A 92 24.12 -15.70 4.15
C ALA A 92 23.80 -14.61 5.19
N ILE A 93 23.94 -13.33 4.82
CA ILE A 93 23.57 -12.20 5.68
C ILE A 93 22.08 -12.22 5.98
N ILE A 94 21.21 -12.45 5.00
CA ILE A 94 19.76 -12.50 5.21
C ILE A 94 19.40 -13.64 6.17
N ALA A 95 20.02 -14.82 6.02
CA ALA A 95 19.82 -15.92 6.93
C ALA A 95 20.25 -15.57 8.37
N GLU A 96 21.36 -14.85 8.53
CA GLU A 96 21.83 -14.41 9.85
C GLU A 96 20.96 -13.30 10.46
N LEU A 97 20.48 -12.36 9.65
CA LEU A 97 19.52 -11.34 10.08
C LEU A 97 18.23 -11.95 10.61
N LYS A 98 17.73 -13.01 9.97
CA LYS A 98 16.56 -13.76 10.45
C LYS A 98 16.81 -14.42 11.81
N LYS A 99 18.03 -14.88 12.10
CA LYS A 99 18.40 -15.40 13.43
C LYS A 99 18.54 -14.31 14.48
N LEU A 100 19.01 -13.12 14.08
CA LEU A 100 19.11 -11.95 14.96
C LEU A 100 17.76 -11.29 15.23
N SER A 101 16.75 -11.54 14.39
CA SER A 101 15.41 -10.97 14.53
C SER A 101 14.73 -11.46 15.80
N LYS A 102 14.10 -10.53 16.52
CA LYS A 102 13.19 -10.84 17.62
C LYS A 102 11.76 -10.39 17.26
N PRO A 103 10.73 -11.22 17.50
CA PRO A 103 9.34 -10.81 17.28
C PRO A 103 8.95 -9.61 18.18
N VAL A 104 8.13 -8.72 17.65
CA VAL A 104 7.57 -7.60 18.42
C VAL A 104 6.44 -8.11 19.30
N THR A 105 6.58 -7.93 20.61
CA THR A 105 5.62 -8.45 21.60
C THR A 105 4.87 -7.35 22.30
N THR A 106 5.51 -6.20 22.54
CA THR A 106 4.97 -5.13 23.37
C THR A 106 4.54 -3.92 22.54
N PRO A 107 3.47 -3.20 22.93
CA PRO A 107 3.10 -1.95 22.27
C PRO A 107 4.17 -0.85 22.39
N GLU A 108 5.01 -0.93 23.42
CA GLU A 108 6.16 -0.04 23.62
C GLU A 108 7.22 -0.24 22.54
N GLU A 109 7.49 -1.48 22.13
CA GLU A 109 8.38 -1.77 21.00
C GLU A 109 7.80 -1.19 19.68
N ILE A 110 6.49 -1.24 19.48
CA ILE A 110 5.83 -0.61 18.32
C ILE A 110 6.05 0.91 18.34
N ALA A 111 5.82 1.55 19.50
CA ALA A 111 6.05 2.98 19.67
C ALA A 111 7.51 3.37 19.44
N GLN A 112 8.46 2.53 19.88
CA GLN A 112 9.89 2.74 19.66
C GLN A 112 10.25 2.70 18.16
N VAL A 113 9.78 1.68 17.43
CA VAL A 113 10.00 1.58 15.97
C VAL A 113 9.42 2.79 15.26
N ALA A 114 8.16 3.13 15.55
CA ALA A 114 7.51 4.29 14.95
C ALA A 114 8.26 5.60 15.24
N THR A 115 8.68 5.82 16.49
CA THR A 115 9.42 7.02 16.91
C THR A 115 10.75 7.13 16.15
N ILE A 116 11.50 6.03 16.03
CA ILE A 116 12.80 6.03 15.38
C ILE A 116 12.65 6.31 13.87
N SER A 117 11.71 5.64 13.19
CA SER A 117 11.44 5.90 11.76
C SER A 117 10.85 7.29 11.52
N ALA A 118 10.06 7.83 12.44
CA ALA A 118 9.54 9.21 12.39
C ALA A 118 10.60 10.29 12.72
N ASN A 119 11.90 9.94 12.70
CA ASN A 119 13.02 10.82 13.01
C ASN A 119 13.05 11.33 14.47
N GLY A 120 12.76 10.45 15.42
CA GLY A 120 12.78 10.75 16.85
C GLY A 120 11.51 11.45 17.37
N ASP A 121 10.48 11.53 16.55
CA ASP A 121 9.21 12.17 16.89
C ASP A 121 8.33 11.22 17.73
N GLN A 122 8.32 11.45 19.04
CA GLN A 122 7.59 10.60 19.99
C GLN A 122 6.08 10.75 19.87
N GLU A 123 5.58 11.91 19.44
CA GLU A 123 4.14 12.14 19.28
C GLU A 123 3.59 11.26 18.16
N ILE A 124 4.28 11.26 17.01
CA ILE A 124 3.97 10.34 15.89
C ILE A 124 4.04 8.88 16.36
N GLY A 125 5.09 8.51 17.10
CA GLY A 125 5.27 7.15 17.59
C GLY A 125 4.15 6.66 18.50
N ASN A 126 3.71 7.51 19.43
CA ASN A 126 2.62 7.21 20.35
C ASN A 126 1.29 7.10 19.61
N ILE A 127 0.99 8.04 18.70
CA ILE A 127 -0.24 8.04 17.92
C ILE A 127 -0.36 6.79 17.03
N ILE A 128 0.74 6.35 16.42
CA ILE A 128 0.77 5.10 15.63
C ILE A 128 0.56 3.88 16.53
N SER A 129 1.21 3.83 17.69
CA SER A 129 1.01 2.73 18.66
C SER A 129 -0.44 2.66 19.14
N ASP A 130 -1.05 3.80 19.45
CA ASP A 130 -2.45 3.87 19.88
C ASP A 130 -3.42 3.48 18.76
N ALA A 131 -3.14 3.89 17.51
CA ALA A 131 -3.88 3.43 16.35
C ALA A 131 -3.82 1.90 16.23
N MET A 132 -2.62 1.31 16.26
CA MET A 132 -2.43 -0.15 16.17
C MET A 132 -3.07 -0.91 17.34
N LYS A 133 -3.11 -0.36 18.55
CA LYS A 133 -3.84 -0.96 19.67
C LYS A 133 -5.34 -1.02 19.43
N LYS A 134 -5.89 0.03 18.80
CA LYS A 134 -7.33 0.19 18.56
C LYS A 134 -7.83 -0.63 17.37
N VAL A 135 -7.08 -0.69 16.28
CA VAL A 135 -7.45 -1.43 15.06
C VAL A 135 -6.82 -2.82 14.97
N GLY A 136 -6.00 -3.18 15.95
CA GLY A 136 -5.22 -4.41 15.94
C GLY A 136 -3.95 -4.33 15.09
N ARG A 137 -3.07 -5.32 15.27
CA ARG A 137 -1.75 -5.40 14.61
C ARG A 137 -1.82 -5.46 13.07
N LYS A 138 -2.88 -6.07 12.54
CA LYS A 138 -3.16 -6.17 11.11
C LYS A 138 -4.21 -5.15 10.65
N GLY A 139 -4.58 -4.23 11.54
CA GLY A 139 -5.54 -3.18 11.26
C GLY A 139 -5.05 -2.23 10.19
N VAL A 140 -5.99 -1.68 9.44
CA VAL A 140 -5.69 -0.71 8.39
C VAL A 140 -5.58 0.66 9.02
N ILE A 141 -4.47 1.34 8.73
CA ILE A 141 -4.19 2.71 9.17
C ILE A 141 -3.90 3.53 7.92
N THR A 142 -4.50 4.72 7.81
CA THR A 142 -4.27 5.66 6.71
C THR A 142 -3.83 7.01 7.23
N VAL A 143 -3.10 7.75 6.41
CA VAL A 143 -2.56 9.07 6.75
C VAL A 143 -3.15 10.12 5.81
N LYS A 144 -3.68 11.21 6.36
CA LYS A 144 -4.32 12.32 5.63
C LYS A 144 -3.81 13.67 6.10
N ASP A 145 -4.05 14.68 5.29
CA ASP A 145 -3.74 16.06 5.62
C ASP A 145 -4.81 16.55 6.62
N GLY A 146 -4.36 16.95 7.80
CA GLY A 146 -5.20 17.57 8.81
C GLY A 146 -5.52 19.02 8.47
N LYS A 147 -6.64 19.53 9.00
CA LYS A 147 -6.99 20.95 8.92
C LYS A 147 -6.64 21.72 10.18
N THR A 148 -6.20 21.00 11.21
CA THR A 148 -5.85 21.53 12.53
C THR A 148 -4.33 21.60 12.69
N LEU A 149 -3.88 22.29 13.73
CA LEU A 149 -2.44 22.41 14.03
C LEU A 149 -1.84 21.12 14.59
N ASN A 150 -2.67 20.28 15.22
CA ASN A 150 -2.26 19.08 15.92
C ASN A 150 -2.65 17.82 15.12
N ASP A 151 -1.98 16.71 15.43
CA ASP A 151 -2.32 15.43 14.84
C ASP A 151 -3.58 14.85 15.49
N GLU A 152 -4.44 14.22 14.70
CA GLU A 152 -5.68 13.61 15.17
C GLU A 152 -5.78 12.15 14.72
N LEU A 153 -6.19 11.27 15.63
CA LEU A 153 -6.53 9.88 15.35
C LEU A 153 -8.05 9.70 15.34
N GLU A 154 -8.62 9.42 14.17
CA GLU A 154 -10.03 9.09 13.98
C GLU A 154 -10.14 7.58 13.68
N ILE A 155 -10.95 6.84 14.43
CA ILE A 155 -11.28 5.45 14.09
C ILE A 155 -12.57 5.48 13.29
N ILE A 156 -12.54 4.86 12.11
CA ILE A 156 -13.64 4.94 11.15
C ILE A 156 -13.96 3.52 10.68
N GLU A 157 -15.24 3.18 10.57
CA GLU A 157 -15.64 1.93 9.92
C GLU A 157 -15.22 1.95 8.44
N GLY A 158 -14.47 0.94 8.00
CA GLY A 158 -13.94 0.89 6.64
C GLY A 158 -13.36 -0.48 6.29
N MET A 159 -13.11 -0.69 5.01
CA MET A 159 -12.70 -1.97 4.45
C MET A 159 -11.54 -1.78 3.47
N LYS A 160 -10.50 -2.60 3.58
CA LYS A 160 -9.37 -2.66 2.64
C LYS A 160 -9.30 -4.02 1.97
N PHE A 161 -8.95 -4.05 0.69
CA PHE A 161 -8.59 -5.28 -0.03
C PHE A 161 -7.49 -5.04 -1.05
N ASP A 162 -6.74 -6.10 -1.35
CA ASP A 162 -5.47 -6.05 -2.10
C ASP A 162 -5.72 -6.17 -3.61
N ARG A 163 -6.53 -5.25 -4.14
CA ARG A 163 -6.72 -5.02 -5.58
C ARG A 163 -6.74 -3.52 -5.84
N GLY A 164 -5.85 -3.06 -6.70
CA GLY A 164 -5.82 -1.66 -7.13
C GLY A 164 -6.58 -1.37 -8.42
N TYR A 165 -6.36 -0.17 -8.95
CA TYR A 165 -6.98 0.27 -10.21
C TYR A 165 -6.52 -0.58 -11.41
N ILE A 166 -7.44 -0.85 -12.33
CA ILE A 166 -7.12 -1.60 -13.56
C ILE A 166 -6.27 -0.76 -14.52
N SER A 167 -6.45 0.57 -14.51
CA SER A 167 -5.72 1.50 -15.38
C SER A 167 -5.17 2.69 -14.60
N PRO A 168 -3.88 3.07 -14.82
CA PRO A 168 -3.29 4.24 -14.17
C PRO A 168 -3.94 5.56 -14.61
N TYR A 169 -4.73 5.57 -15.69
CA TYR A 169 -5.46 6.75 -16.13
C TYR A 169 -6.59 7.18 -15.19
N PHE A 170 -6.95 6.36 -14.19
CA PHE A 170 -7.90 6.75 -13.15
C PHE A 170 -7.29 7.62 -12.05
N ILE A 171 -5.96 7.66 -11.94
CA ILE A 171 -5.25 8.49 -10.94
C ILE A 171 -5.75 9.93 -11.03
N ASN A 172 -6.12 10.50 -9.89
CA ASN A 172 -6.59 11.88 -9.79
C ASN A 172 -5.79 12.70 -8.77
N THR A 173 -4.83 12.07 -8.08
CA THR A 173 -3.90 12.73 -7.17
C THR A 173 -2.54 12.89 -7.83
N THR A 174 -1.90 14.04 -7.59
CA THR A 174 -0.53 14.31 -8.07
C THR A 174 0.54 13.64 -7.20
N LYS A 175 0.18 13.20 -5.98
CA LYS A 175 1.08 12.59 -5.00
C LYS A 175 0.68 11.15 -4.72
N GLY A 176 1.63 10.22 -4.85
CA GLY A 176 1.46 8.82 -4.43
C GLY A 176 0.72 7.90 -5.42
N GLN A 177 0.45 8.36 -6.65
CA GLN A 177 -0.23 7.57 -7.70
C GLN A 177 -1.55 6.93 -7.20
N LYS A 178 -2.46 7.74 -6.65
CA LYS A 178 -3.73 7.27 -6.08
C LYS A 178 -4.95 7.86 -6.78
N CYS A 179 -6.07 7.15 -6.73
CA CYS A 179 -7.39 7.67 -7.02
C CYS A 179 -8.13 7.88 -5.70
N GLU A 180 -8.50 9.12 -5.39
CA GLU A 180 -9.20 9.49 -4.16
C GLU A 180 -10.56 10.12 -4.48
N PHE A 181 -11.63 9.59 -3.89
CA PHE A 181 -12.99 10.12 -4.05
C PHE A 181 -13.68 10.33 -2.71
N GLN A 182 -14.57 11.32 -2.66
CA GLN A 182 -15.44 11.61 -1.52
C GLN A 182 -16.90 11.41 -1.93
N ASP A 183 -17.73 10.94 -1.00
CA ASP A 183 -19.17 10.67 -1.18
C ASP A 183 -19.51 9.90 -2.47
N ALA A 184 -18.76 8.82 -2.72
CA ALA A 184 -18.84 8.03 -3.95
C ALA A 184 -19.95 6.96 -3.91
N TYR A 185 -20.43 6.59 -5.10
CA TYR A 185 -21.20 5.38 -5.32
C TYR A 185 -20.27 4.19 -5.58
N VAL A 186 -20.72 3.00 -5.16
CA VAL A 186 -20.04 1.72 -5.37
C VAL A 186 -20.97 0.79 -6.14
N LEU A 187 -20.55 0.41 -7.34
CA LEU A 187 -21.17 -0.63 -8.15
C LEU A 187 -20.42 -1.95 -7.90
N ILE A 188 -21.15 -3.00 -7.54
CA ILE A 188 -20.55 -4.31 -7.23
C ILE A 188 -21.13 -5.36 -8.17
N SER A 189 -20.29 -5.96 -9.02
CA SER A 189 -20.69 -7.01 -9.95
C SER A 189 -19.94 -8.31 -9.68
N GLU A 190 -20.66 -9.43 -9.62
CA GLU A 190 -20.05 -10.76 -9.52
C GLU A 190 -19.40 -11.18 -10.84
N LYS A 191 -19.91 -10.67 -11.97
CA LYS A 191 -19.50 -11.04 -13.32
C LYS A 191 -18.54 -10.01 -13.92
N LYS A 192 -17.97 -10.37 -15.07
CA LYS A 192 -17.16 -9.47 -15.89
C LYS A 192 -18.03 -8.42 -16.56
N ILE A 193 -17.50 -7.20 -16.68
CA ILE A 193 -18.11 -6.09 -17.39
C ILE A 193 -17.25 -5.78 -18.63
N SER A 194 -17.64 -6.34 -19.77
CA SER A 194 -16.93 -6.17 -21.06
C SER A 194 -17.64 -5.22 -22.02
N SER A 195 -18.98 -5.22 -21.98
CA SER A 195 -19.83 -4.42 -22.87
C SER A 195 -20.02 -3.02 -22.31
N VAL A 196 -20.01 -2.01 -23.18
CA VAL A 196 -20.37 -0.63 -22.78
C VAL A 196 -21.84 -0.53 -22.39
N GLN A 197 -22.72 -1.29 -23.04
CA GLN A 197 -24.16 -1.20 -22.81
C GLN A 197 -24.54 -1.48 -21.35
N SER A 198 -23.83 -2.39 -20.69
CA SER A 198 -24.11 -2.74 -19.30
C SER A 198 -23.70 -1.65 -18.31
N ILE A 199 -22.70 -0.81 -18.64
CA ILE A 199 -22.19 0.22 -17.72
C ILE A 199 -22.78 1.61 -17.94
N VAL A 200 -23.33 1.90 -19.12
CA VAL A 200 -23.92 3.22 -19.45
C VAL A 200 -24.96 3.67 -18.42
N PRO A 201 -25.97 2.85 -18.04
CA PRO A 201 -26.98 3.28 -17.07
C PRO A 201 -26.37 3.68 -15.72
N ALA A 202 -25.37 2.93 -15.26
CA ALA A 202 -24.68 3.22 -14.02
C ALA A 202 -23.92 4.56 -14.06
N LEU A 203 -23.27 4.86 -15.20
CA LEU A 203 -22.55 6.12 -15.42
C LEU A 203 -23.50 7.32 -15.52
N GLU A 204 -24.65 7.15 -16.18
CA GLU A 204 -25.67 8.20 -16.29
C GLU A 204 -26.26 8.56 -14.92
N ILE A 205 -26.54 7.57 -14.07
CA ILE A 205 -27.02 7.79 -12.70
C ILE A 205 -25.95 8.49 -11.86
N ALA A 206 -24.70 8.04 -11.91
CA ALA A 206 -23.61 8.67 -11.16
C ALA A 206 -23.38 10.13 -11.60
N ASN A 207 -23.38 10.37 -12.92
CA ASN A 207 -23.16 11.70 -13.49
C ASN A 207 -24.34 12.66 -13.22
N SER A 208 -25.59 12.18 -13.31
CA SER A 208 -26.78 12.98 -12.99
C SER A 208 -26.81 13.43 -11.53
N HIS A 209 -26.34 12.59 -10.61
CA HIS A 209 -26.18 12.93 -9.20
C HIS A 209 -24.86 13.66 -8.88
N ARG A 210 -24.00 13.85 -9.89
CA ARG A 210 -22.66 14.45 -9.77
C ARG A 210 -21.80 13.79 -8.69
N LYS A 211 -21.85 12.46 -8.62
CA LYS A 211 -21.07 11.67 -7.66
C LYS A 211 -20.01 10.83 -8.36
N PRO A 212 -18.83 10.65 -7.74
CA PRO A 212 -17.86 9.68 -8.22
C PRO A 212 -18.42 8.26 -8.20
N LEU A 213 -17.95 7.42 -9.11
CA LEU A 213 -18.33 6.01 -9.21
C LEU A 213 -17.12 5.10 -9.06
N VAL A 214 -17.24 4.12 -8.17
CA VAL A 214 -16.27 3.05 -7.96
C VAL A 214 -16.89 1.76 -8.46
N ILE A 215 -16.25 1.09 -9.40
CA ILE A 215 -16.73 -0.17 -10.00
C ILE A 215 -15.86 -1.31 -9.50
N ILE A 216 -16.47 -2.25 -8.77
CA ILE A 216 -15.84 -3.48 -8.29
C ILE A 216 -16.48 -4.64 -9.03
N ALA A 217 -15.73 -5.32 -9.91
CA ALA A 217 -16.24 -6.43 -10.70
C ALA A 217 -15.23 -7.58 -10.77
N GLU A 218 -15.63 -8.79 -11.18
CA GLU A 218 -14.66 -9.87 -11.46
C GLU A 218 -13.54 -9.36 -12.37
N ASP A 219 -13.92 -8.67 -13.46
CA ASP A 219 -13.03 -7.94 -14.33
C ASP A 219 -13.79 -6.82 -15.04
N VAL A 220 -13.08 -5.76 -15.41
CA VAL A 220 -13.59 -4.72 -16.31
C VAL A 220 -12.62 -4.61 -17.47
N ASP A 221 -13.05 -5.05 -18.65
CA ASP A 221 -12.18 -5.20 -19.81
C ASP A 221 -12.86 -4.68 -21.09
N GLY A 222 -12.18 -4.89 -22.23
CA GLY A 222 -12.71 -4.63 -23.56
C GLY A 222 -13.18 -3.18 -23.78
N GLU A 223 -14.39 -3.06 -24.31
CA GLU A 223 -15.00 -1.80 -24.70
C GLU A 223 -15.40 -0.97 -23.48
N ALA A 224 -15.86 -1.62 -22.41
CA ALA A 224 -16.22 -0.96 -21.15
C ALA A 224 -15.03 -0.21 -20.55
N LEU A 225 -13.88 -0.87 -20.37
CA LEU A 225 -12.68 -0.24 -19.82
C LEU A 225 -12.20 0.94 -20.69
N SER A 226 -12.18 0.74 -22.01
CA SER A 226 -11.77 1.77 -22.97
C SER A 226 -12.65 3.02 -22.86
N THR A 227 -13.96 2.84 -22.71
CA THR A 227 -14.94 3.91 -22.57
C THR A 227 -14.80 4.65 -21.24
N LEU A 228 -14.58 3.93 -20.14
CA LEU A 228 -14.33 4.53 -18.82
C LEU A 228 -13.09 5.44 -18.84
N VAL A 229 -11.98 4.93 -19.38
CA VAL A 229 -10.73 5.69 -19.50
C VAL A 229 -10.90 6.90 -20.40
N LEU A 230 -11.56 6.75 -21.55
CA LEU A 230 -11.78 7.86 -22.48
C LEU A 230 -12.65 8.97 -21.86
N ASN A 231 -13.73 8.61 -21.16
CA ASN A 231 -14.57 9.58 -20.47
C ASN A 231 -13.86 10.25 -19.29
N ARG A 232 -13.03 9.51 -18.56
CA ARG A 232 -12.17 10.07 -17.50
C ARG A 232 -11.20 11.11 -18.03
N LEU A 233 -10.59 10.86 -19.19
CA LEU A 233 -9.58 11.74 -19.82
C LEU A 233 -10.19 12.94 -20.55
N LYS A 234 -11.28 12.73 -21.30
CA LYS A 234 -11.89 13.79 -22.13
C LYS A 234 -12.91 14.64 -21.39
N VAL A 235 -13.77 14.00 -20.61
CA VAL A 235 -14.92 14.65 -19.95
C VAL A 235 -14.62 14.92 -18.47
N GLY A 236 -13.58 14.30 -17.92
CA GLY A 236 -13.26 14.42 -16.49
C GLY A 236 -14.20 13.61 -15.61
N LEU A 237 -14.87 12.58 -16.16
CA LEU A 237 -15.79 11.73 -15.41
C LEU A 237 -15.07 11.08 -14.22
N GLN A 238 -15.61 11.27 -13.01
CA GLN A 238 -15.02 10.74 -11.78
C GLN A 238 -15.36 9.26 -11.62
N VAL A 239 -14.54 8.39 -12.21
CA VAL A 239 -14.73 6.93 -12.16
C VAL A 239 -13.41 6.20 -11.92
N VAL A 240 -13.48 5.07 -11.21
CA VAL A 240 -12.37 4.12 -11.04
C VAL A 240 -12.91 2.69 -11.11
N ALA A 241 -12.18 1.81 -11.78
CA ALA A 241 -12.51 0.38 -11.88
C ALA A 241 -11.42 -0.47 -11.22
N VAL A 242 -11.84 -1.41 -10.38
CA VAL A 242 -10.98 -2.32 -9.62
C VAL A 242 -11.51 -3.74 -9.74
N LYS A 243 -10.61 -4.73 -9.70
CA LYS A 243 -11.00 -6.14 -9.70
C LYS A 243 -11.50 -6.55 -8.32
N ALA A 244 -12.44 -7.49 -8.29
CA ALA A 244 -12.93 -8.10 -7.07
C ALA A 244 -11.81 -8.88 -6.35
N PRO A 245 -11.76 -8.82 -5.01
CA PRO A 245 -10.82 -9.61 -4.22
C PRO A 245 -11.28 -11.08 -4.11
N GLY A 246 -10.32 -11.96 -3.82
CA GLY A 246 -10.58 -13.40 -3.71
C GLY A 246 -10.78 -14.12 -5.06
N PHE A 247 -11.10 -15.42 -4.98
CA PHE A 247 -11.37 -16.30 -6.11
C PHE A 247 -12.52 -17.26 -5.76
N GLY A 248 -13.25 -17.75 -6.76
CA GLY A 248 -14.36 -18.69 -6.57
C GLY A 248 -15.39 -18.19 -5.56
N ASP A 249 -15.83 -19.06 -4.66
CA ASP A 249 -16.85 -18.74 -3.64
C ASP A 249 -16.39 -17.70 -2.63
N ASN A 250 -15.08 -17.60 -2.34
CA ASN A 250 -14.57 -16.56 -1.46
C ASN A 250 -14.78 -15.15 -2.07
N ARG A 251 -14.66 -15.02 -3.39
CA ARG A 251 -14.97 -13.76 -4.10
C ARG A 251 -16.43 -13.36 -3.94
N LYS A 252 -17.36 -14.32 -4.14
CA LYS A 252 -18.80 -14.08 -4.00
C LYS A 252 -19.13 -13.58 -2.59
N ASN A 253 -18.58 -14.24 -1.56
CA ASN A 253 -18.76 -13.86 -0.17
C ASN A 253 -18.18 -12.47 0.14
N GLN A 254 -16.97 -12.15 -0.32
CA GLN A 254 -16.36 -10.83 -0.11
C GLN A 254 -17.13 -9.70 -0.82
N LEU A 255 -17.66 -9.95 -2.03
CA LEU A 255 -18.52 -8.99 -2.72
C LEU A 255 -19.81 -8.73 -1.94
N LYS A 256 -20.40 -9.77 -1.35
CA LYS A 256 -21.57 -9.64 -0.49
C LYS A 256 -21.27 -8.84 0.78
N ASP A 257 -20.12 -9.09 1.40
CA ASP A 257 -19.67 -8.35 2.59
C ASP A 257 -19.50 -6.85 2.27
N MET A 258 -18.88 -6.51 1.13
CA MET A 258 -18.78 -5.14 0.62
C MET A 258 -20.14 -4.50 0.35
N ALA A 259 -21.07 -5.25 -0.26
CA ALA A 259 -22.40 -4.76 -0.56
C ALA A 259 -23.17 -4.42 0.73
N ILE A 260 -23.15 -5.30 1.73
CA ILE A 260 -23.79 -5.06 3.03
C ILE A 260 -23.14 -3.87 3.75
N ALA A 261 -21.80 -3.81 3.80
CA ALA A 261 -21.07 -2.73 4.46
C ALA A 261 -21.30 -1.35 3.82
N THR A 262 -21.54 -1.31 2.52
CA THR A 262 -21.79 -0.06 1.78
C THR A 262 -23.28 0.25 1.58
N GLY A 263 -24.17 -0.71 1.87
CA GLY A 263 -25.61 -0.58 1.69
C GLY A 263 -26.08 -0.70 0.24
N GLY A 264 -25.40 -1.50 -0.58
CA GLY A 264 -25.73 -1.78 -1.98
C GLY A 264 -26.08 -3.23 -2.26
N ALA A 265 -26.33 -3.55 -3.53
CA ALA A 265 -26.58 -4.91 -4.03
C ALA A 265 -25.41 -5.44 -4.85
N VAL A 266 -25.30 -6.77 -4.95
CA VAL A 266 -24.37 -7.45 -5.86
C VAL A 266 -25.10 -7.82 -7.14
N PHE A 267 -24.62 -7.34 -8.28
CA PHE A 267 -25.20 -7.63 -9.59
C PHE A 267 -24.67 -8.95 -10.16
N GLY A 268 -25.53 -9.70 -10.83
CA GLY A 268 -25.17 -10.97 -11.47
C GLY A 268 -25.04 -12.17 -10.52
N GLU A 269 -25.55 -12.05 -9.28
CA GLU A 269 -25.61 -13.12 -8.27
C GLU A 269 -26.51 -14.28 -8.74
N GLU A 270 -26.05 -15.52 -8.58
CA GLU A 270 -26.82 -16.71 -8.94
C GLU A 270 -28.06 -16.83 -8.03
N GLY A 271 -29.24 -16.52 -8.58
CA GLY A 271 -30.54 -16.61 -7.89
C GLY A 271 -31.25 -15.28 -7.64
N LEU A 272 -30.56 -14.14 -7.79
CA LEU A 272 -31.17 -12.81 -7.87
C LEU A 272 -30.99 -12.25 -9.29
N SER A 273 -32.09 -12.05 -10.01
CA SER A 273 -32.10 -11.50 -11.38
C SER A 273 -31.85 -9.98 -11.42
N LEU A 274 -30.80 -9.49 -10.76
CA LEU A 274 -30.37 -8.09 -10.85
C LEU A 274 -29.28 -7.97 -11.92
N ASN A 275 -29.69 -7.44 -13.06
CA ASN A 275 -28.82 -7.09 -14.18
C ASN A 275 -28.27 -5.67 -13.99
N VAL A 276 -27.05 -5.41 -14.47
CA VAL A 276 -26.41 -4.09 -14.32
C VAL A 276 -27.15 -3.05 -15.17
N GLU A 277 -27.76 -3.49 -16.27
CA GLU A 277 -28.54 -2.67 -17.19
C GLU A 277 -29.76 -2.01 -16.53
N ASP A 278 -30.32 -2.64 -15.48
CA ASP A 278 -31.56 -2.21 -14.82
C ASP A 278 -31.30 -1.44 -13.51
N ILE A 279 -30.04 -1.07 -13.24
CA ILE A 279 -29.60 -0.45 -11.99
C ILE A 279 -30.39 0.79 -11.59
N GLN A 280 -30.74 0.88 -10.30
CA GLN A 280 -31.38 2.03 -9.69
C GLN A 280 -30.47 2.74 -8.69
N PRO A 281 -30.73 4.01 -8.34
CA PRO A 281 -29.91 4.76 -7.38
C PRO A 281 -29.80 4.13 -5.97
N HIS A 282 -30.74 3.26 -5.59
CA HIS A 282 -30.73 2.57 -4.30
C HIS A 282 -29.92 1.26 -4.31
N ASP A 283 -29.60 0.72 -5.49
CA ASP A 283 -28.80 -0.50 -5.61
C ASP A 283 -27.30 -0.23 -5.45
N PHE A 284 -26.88 1.03 -5.63
CA PHE A 284 -25.51 1.44 -5.39
C PHE A 284 -25.16 1.43 -3.91
N GLY A 285 -24.03 0.82 -3.58
CA GLY A 285 -23.36 1.06 -2.32
C GLY A 285 -22.93 2.52 -2.20
N LYS A 286 -22.85 3.04 -0.97
CA LYS A 286 -22.45 4.41 -0.69
C LYS A 286 -21.30 4.40 0.31
N VAL A 287 -20.26 5.17 -0.01
CA VAL A 287 -19.07 5.34 0.83
C VAL A 287 -18.78 6.81 1.01
N GLY A 288 -18.37 7.20 2.21
CA GLY A 288 -17.96 8.58 2.47
C GLY A 288 -16.63 8.92 1.80
N GLU A 289 -15.73 7.94 1.68
CA GLU A 289 -14.45 8.14 1.01
C GLU A 289 -13.89 6.84 0.42
N VAL A 290 -13.16 6.96 -0.68
CA VAL A 290 -12.45 5.87 -1.34
C VAL A 290 -11.03 6.28 -1.69
N ILE A 291 -10.09 5.36 -1.45
CA ILE A 291 -8.69 5.49 -1.84
C ILE A 291 -8.29 4.23 -2.59
N VAL A 292 -7.85 4.37 -3.84
CA VAL A 292 -7.39 3.26 -4.69
C VAL A 292 -5.94 3.53 -5.12
N THR A 293 -5.05 2.59 -4.85
CA THR A 293 -3.65 2.58 -5.31
C THR A 293 -3.47 1.55 -6.43
N LYS A 294 -2.24 1.29 -6.84
CA LYS A 294 -1.91 0.22 -7.80
C LYS A 294 -2.23 -1.18 -7.25
N ASP A 295 -2.06 -1.35 -5.94
CA ASP A 295 -2.10 -2.67 -5.30
C ASP A 295 -3.32 -2.83 -4.38
N ASP A 296 -3.83 -1.74 -3.83
CA ASP A 296 -4.86 -1.76 -2.78
C ASP A 296 -6.07 -0.87 -3.11
N THR A 297 -7.24 -1.26 -2.61
CA THR A 297 -8.44 -0.42 -2.54
C THR A 297 -8.91 -0.32 -1.10
N MET A 298 -9.35 0.87 -0.72
CA MET A 298 -9.92 1.16 0.58
C MET A 298 -11.24 1.91 0.44
N LEU A 299 -12.28 1.35 1.06
CA LEU A 299 -13.61 1.91 1.18
C LEU A 299 -13.81 2.40 2.63
N LEU A 300 -14.09 3.67 2.84
CA LEU A 300 -14.23 4.28 4.17
C LEU A 300 -15.63 4.87 4.36
N LYS A 301 -16.15 4.78 5.60
CA LYS A 301 -17.47 5.32 5.96
C LYS A 301 -18.59 4.75 5.07
N GLY A 302 -18.63 3.42 4.94
CA GLY A 302 -19.74 2.74 4.26
C GLY A 302 -21.07 3.10 4.91
N LYS A 303 -22.11 3.35 4.12
CA LYS A 303 -23.45 3.72 4.63
C LYS A 303 -24.39 2.50 4.70
N GLY A 304 -23.82 1.32 4.95
CA GLY A 304 -24.59 0.09 5.21
C GLY A 304 -25.39 0.16 6.50
N GLU A 305 -26.46 -0.64 6.57
CA GLU A 305 -27.28 -0.72 7.77
C GLU A 305 -26.55 -1.51 8.87
N LYS A 306 -26.29 -0.87 10.02
CA LYS A 306 -25.52 -1.47 11.13
C LYS A 306 -26.07 -2.83 11.57
N ALA A 307 -27.40 -2.97 11.63
CA ALA A 307 -28.05 -4.23 11.98
C ALA A 307 -27.73 -5.37 10.99
N GLN A 308 -27.62 -5.06 9.69
CA GLN A 308 -27.26 -6.05 8.67
C GLN A 308 -25.78 -6.41 8.72
N ILE A 309 -24.91 -5.43 9.00
CA ILE A 309 -23.47 -5.66 9.18
C ILE A 309 -23.24 -6.56 10.40
N GLU A 310 -23.89 -6.26 11.53
CA GLU A 310 -23.77 -7.05 12.76
C GLU A 310 -24.31 -8.48 12.58
N LYS A 311 -25.44 -8.63 11.87
CA LYS A 311 -25.95 -9.95 11.47
C LYS A 311 -24.94 -10.72 10.62
N ARG A 312 -24.29 -10.06 9.67
CA ARG A 312 -23.27 -10.68 8.81
C ARG A 312 -22.02 -11.09 9.59
N ILE A 313 -21.61 -10.27 10.56
CA ILE A 313 -20.52 -10.59 11.49
C ILE A 313 -20.85 -11.85 12.29
N GLN A 314 -22.06 -11.94 12.86
CA GLN A 314 -22.50 -13.14 13.60
C GLN A 314 -22.52 -14.39 12.72
N GLU A 315 -23.01 -14.29 11.49
CA GLU A 315 -23.00 -15.40 10.53
C GLU A 315 -21.56 -15.92 10.27
N ILE A 316 -20.58 -15.02 10.15
CA ILE A 316 -19.17 -15.38 9.95
C ILE A 316 -18.59 -16.03 11.21
N ILE A 317 -18.95 -15.56 12.41
CA ILE A 317 -18.52 -16.15 13.68
C ILE A 317 -19.06 -17.57 13.82
N GLU A 318 -20.35 -17.79 13.56
CA GLU A 318 -20.96 -19.12 13.58
C GLU A 318 -20.29 -20.08 12.58
N GLN A 319 -19.97 -19.60 11.37
CA GLN A 319 -19.21 -20.38 10.38
C GLN A 319 -17.81 -20.75 10.88
N LEU A 320 -17.16 -19.84 11.63
CA LEU A 320 -15.82 -20.04 12.18
C LEU A 320 -15.79 -21.14 13.26
N GLU A 321 -16.86 -21.26 14.04
CA GLU A 321 -17.01 -22.30 15.08
C GLU A 321 -17.20 -23.70 14.48
N VAL A 322 -17.91 -23.80 13.35
CA VAL A 322 -18.24 -25.07 12.71
C VAL A 322 -17.12 -25.57 11.79
N THR A 323 -16.36 -24.67 11.16
CA THR A 323 -15.32 -25.11 10.21
C THR A 323 -14.15 -25.81 10.92
N THR A 324 -13.65 -26.88 10.30
CA THR A 324 -12.47 -27.62 10.74
C THR A 324 -11.26 -27.35 9.85
N SER A 325 -11.45 -26.66 8.71
CA SER A 325 -10.41 -26.34 7.75
C SER A 325 -9.61 -25.09 8.17
N GLU A 326 -8.30 -25.23 8.37
CA GLU A 326 -7.44 -24.09 8.72
C GLU A 326 -7.46 -22.99 7.64
N TYR A 327 -7.54 -23.39 6.36
CA TYR A 327 -7.65 -22.45 5.24
C TYR A 327 -8.93 -21.63 5.31
N GLU A 328 -10.08 -22.26 5.59
CA GLU A 328 -11.35 -21.54 5.72
C GLU A 328 -11.37 -20.65 6.98
N LYS A 329 -10.81 -21.13 8.10
CA LYS A 329 -10.65 -20.30 9.31
C LYS A 329 -9.85 -19.05 9.04
N GLU A 330 -8.76 -19.14 8.30
CA GLU A 330 -7.95 -17.98 7.92
C GLU A 330 -8.80 -16.97 7.12
N LYS A 331 -9.55 -17.43 6.12
CA LYS A 331 -10.37 -16.55 5.27
C LYS A 331 -11.59 -15.97 5.98
N LEU A 332 -12.22 -16.71 6.88
CA LEU A 332 -13.29 -16.21 7.72
C LEU A 332 -12.77 -15.15 8.71
N ASN A 333 -11.61 -15.38 9.34
CA ASN A 333 -10.97 -14.38 10.20
C ASN A 333 -10.59 -13.11 9.43
N GLU A 334 -10.08 -13.24 8.21
CA GLU A 334 -9.75 -12.11 7.34
C GLU A 334 -10.99 -11.25 7.03
N ARG A 335 -12.10 -11.90 6.69
CA ARG A 335 -13.39 -11.24 6.42
C ARG A 335 -13.97 -10.60 7.68
N LEU A 336 -13.90 -11.30 8.81
CA LEU A 336 -14.37 -10.82 10.11
C LEU A 336 -13.61 -9.55 10.51
N ALA A 337 -12.28 -9.54 10.41
CA ALA A 337 -11.46 -8.38 10.72
C ALA A 337 -11.82 -7.19 9.82
N LYS A 338 -12.03 -7.41 8.52
CA LYS A 338 -12.42 -6.36 7.56
C LYS A 338 -13.82 -5.77 7.80
N LEU A 339 -14.70 -6.50 8.46
CA LEU A 339 -16.06 -6.05 8.81
C LEU A 339 -16.15 -5.48 10.23
N SER A 340 -15.33 -5.98 11.17
CA SER A 340 -15.42 -5.69 12.60
C SER A 340 -14.42 -4.61 13.04
N ASP A 341 -13.20 -4.65 12.51
CA ASP A 341 -12.13 -3.74 12.89
C ASP A 341 -12.14 -2.51 11.96
N GLY A 342 -12.35 -1.34 12.56
CA GLY A 342 -12.33 -0.08 11.83
C GLY A 342 -10.97 0.21 11.21
N VAL A 343 -10.97 1.11 10.23
CA VAL A 343 -9.78 1.77 9.71
C VAL A 343 -9.43 2.96 10.59
N ALA A 344 -8.20 3.03 11.07
CA ALA A 344 -7.69 4.23 11.72
C ALA A 344 -7.24 5.24 10.65
N VAL A 345 -7.62 6.49 10.84
CA VAL A 345 -7.22 7.63 10.01
C VAL A 345 -6.44 8.60 10.87
N LEU A 346 -5.17 8.76 10.52
CA LEU A 346 -4.25 9.72 11.10
C LEU A 346 -4.28 10.99 10.27
N LYS A 347 -4.82 12.07 10.84
CA LYS A 347 -4.79 13.40 10.23
C LYS A 347 -3.56 14.13 10.76
N VAL A 348 -2.65 14.47 9.86
CA VAL A 348 -1.39 15.14 10.20
C VAL A 348 -1.61 16.64 10.22
N GLY A 349 -1.40 17.25 11.38
CA GLY A 349 -1.53 18.70 11.55
C GLY A 349 -0.28 19.45 11.09
N GLY A 350 -0.40 20.78 10.99
CA GLY A 350 0.73 21.66 10.69
C GLY A 350 0.29 23.08 10.36
N THR A 351 1.25 23.99 10.29
CA THR A 351 1.00 25.42 10.03
C THR A 351 1.09 25.80 8.56
N SER A 352 1.73 24.97 7.74
CA SER A 352 1.92 25.21 6.31
C SER A 352 1.86 23.90 5.52
N ASP A 353 1.48 23.99 4.25
CA ASP A 353 1.40 22.81 3.37
C ASP A 353 2.75 22.08 3.27
N VAL A 354 3.87 22.80 3.26
CA VAL A 354 5.21 22.19 3.17
C VAL A 354 5.51 21.37 4.43
N GLU A 355 5.18 21.90 5.60
CA GLU A 355 5.35 21.21 6.88
C GLU A 355 4.46 19.96 6.98
N VAL A 356 3.16 20.10 6.65
CA VAL A 356 2.21 18.97 6.67
C VAL A 356 2.67 17.87 5.73
N ASN A 357 3.14 18.22 4.53
CA ASN A 357 3.64 17.24 3.57
C ASN A 357 4.91 16.51 4.04
N GLU A 358 5.87 17.23 4.64
CA GLU A 358 7.07 16.60 5.19
C GLU A 358 6.72 15.68 6.36
N LYS A 359 5.85 16.15 7.27
CA LYS A 359 5.41 15.38 8.43
C LYS A 359 4.62 14.15 7.98
N LYS A 360 3.76 14.28 6.97
CA LYS A 360 3.02 13.16 6.38
C LYS A 360 3.93 12.10 5.76
N ASP A 361 4.97 12.51 5.04
CA ASP A 361 5.98 11.59 4.52
C ASP A 361 6.59 10.79 5.70
N ARG A 362 7.02 11.47 6.78
CA ARG A 362 7.55 10.82 8.00
C ARG A 362 6.56 9.87 8.70
N VAL A 363 5.29 10.27 8.83
CA VAL A 363 4.24 9.42 9.43
C VAL A 363 3.99 8.17 8.58
N THR A 364 4.05 8.32 7.25
CA THR A 364 3.88 7.19 6.32
C THR A 364 5.04 6.20 6.44
N ASP A 365 6.27 6.70 6.48
CA ASP A 365 7.47 5.86 6.67
C ASP A 365 7.41 5.11 8.01
N ALA A 366 7.05 5.81 9.10
CA ALA A 366 6.90 5.20 10.42
C ALA A 366 5.79 4.15 10.47
N LEU A 367 4.70 4.36 9.73
CA LEU A 367 3.60 3.41 9.63
C LEU A 367 4.01 2.14 8.88
N ASN A 368 4.76 2.28 7.79
CA ASN A 368 5.26 1.14 7.02
C ASN A 368 6.29 0.35 7.84
N ALA A 369 7.23 1.04 8.50
CA ALA A 369 8.23 0.41 9.35
C ALA A 369 7.62 -0.37 10.52
N THR A 370 6.57 0.15 11.15
CA THR A 370 5.87 -0.57 12.23
C THR A 370 5.11 -1.79 11.72
N ARG A 371 4.52 -1.74 10.53
CA ARG A 371 3.90 -2.92 9.90
C ARG A 371 4.93 -4.01 9.62
N ALA A 372 6.03 -3.67 8.96
CA ALA A 372 7.11 -4.61 8.68
C ALA A 372 7.69 -5.22 9.97
N ALA A 373 7.88 -4.42 11.01
CA ALA A 373 8.36 -4.88 12.31
C ALA A 373 7.42 -5.88 12.99
N VAL A 374 6.11 -5.69 12.85
CA VAL A 374 5.10 -6.60 13.41
C VAL A 374 5.06 -7.94 12.64
N GLU A 375 5.37 -7.93 11.34
CA GLU A 375 5.34 -9.12 10.48
C GLU A 375 6.62 -9.95 10.57
N GLU A 376 7.80 -9.32 10.47
CA GLU A 376 9.09 -10.02 10.37
C GLU A 376 9.95 -9.94 11.65
N GLY A 377 9.54 -9.10 12.60
CA GLY A 377 10.29 -8.81 13.82
C GLY A 377 11.26 -7.63 13.66
N ILE A 378 12.08 -7.42 14.69
CA ILE A 378 13.00 -6.27 14.79
C ILE A 378 14.43 -6.74 15.05
N VAL A 379 15.39 -5.95 14.56
CA VAL A 379 16.84 -6.16 14.74
C VAL A 379 17.49 -4.91 15.36
N PRO A 380 18.73 -5.01 15.90
CA PRO A 380 19.45 -3.85 16.40
C PRO A 380 19.68 -2.78 15.33
N GLY A 381 19.17 -1.56 15.57
CA GLY A 381 19.25 -0.44 14.63
C GLY A 381 20.64 0.20 14.49
N GLY A 382 20.70 1.33 13.77
CA GLY A 382 21.93 2.13 13.61
C GLY A 382 23.01 1.52 12.71
N GLY A 383 22.66 0.51 11.90
CA GLY A 383 23.60 -0.25 11.07
C GLY A 383 24.33 -1.38 11.82
N CYS A 384 24.11 -1.51 13.13
CA CYS A 384 24.72 -2.55 13.95
C CYS A 384 24.29 -3.96 13.53
N ALA A 385 23.05 -4.15 13.08
CA ALA A 385 22.59 -5.44 12.55
C ALA A 385 23.51 -5.96 11.43
N LEU A 386 23.82 -5.11 10.44
CA LEU A 386 24.71 -5.48 9.33
C LEU A 386 26.13 -5.80 9.81
N LEU A 387 26.68 -5.00 10.74
CA LEU A 387 28.01 -5.26 11.31
C LEU A 387 28.08 -6.59 12.06
N ARG A 388 27.00 -6.97 12.75
CA ARG A 388 26.93 -8.26 13.48
C ARG A 388 26.82 -9.46 12.56
N CYS A 389 26.48 -9.27 11.28
CA CYS A 389 26.45 -10.35 10.29
C CYS A 389 27.82 -10.63 9.65
N ILE A 390 28.84 -9.78 9.86
CA ILE A 390 30.18 -9.97 9.27
C ILE A 390 30.78 -11.35 9.59
N PRO A 391 30.74 -11.87 10.84
CA PRO A 391 31.29 -13.19 11.15
C PRO A 391 30.65 -14.35 10.37
N ALA A 392 29.40 -14.18 9.90
CA ALA A 392 28.76 -15.19 9.06
C ALA A 392 29.40 -15.28 7.66
N LEU A 393 29.99 -14.18 7.18
CA LEU A 393 30.73 -14.17 5.91
C LEU A 393 32.08 -14.87 6.03
N ASP A 394 32.75 -14.76 7.18
CA ASP A 394 34.05 -15.41 7.41
C ASP A 394 33.98 -16.95 7.33
N ALA A 395 32.79 -17.51 7.52
CA ALA A 395 32.52 -18.94 7.43
C ALA A 395 32.14 -19.42 6.01
N LEU A 396 31.96 -18.51 5.04
CA LEU A 396 31.58 -18.89 3.68
C LEU A 396 32.74 -19.50 2.91
N VAL A 397 32.42 -20.54 2.14
CA VAL A 397 33.37 -21.20 1.23
C VAL A 397 32.94 -20.90 -0.22
N PRO A 398 33.57 -19.93 -0.90
CA PRO A 398 33.27 -19.62 -2.29
C PRO A 398 33.84 -20.68 -3.24
N ALA A 399 33.24 -20.83 -4.43
CA ALA A 399 33.66 -21.86 -5.38
C ALA A 399 34.97 -21.53 -6.12
N ASN A 400 35.32 -20.25 -6.23
CA ASN A 400 36.52 -19.78 -6.90
C ASN A 400 36.97 -18.41 -6.34
N GLU A 401 38.16 -17.95 -6.74
CA GLU A 401 38.73 -16.69 -6.27
C GLU A 401 37.89 -15.46 -6.66
N ASP A 402 37.24 -15.47 -7.83
CA ASP A 402 36.37 -14.35 -8.24
C ASP A 402 35.11 -14.26 -7.36
N GLN A 403 34.53 -15.40 -6.96
CA GLN A 403 33.45 -15.46 -5.97
C GLN A 403 33.91 -15.13 -4.54
N LYS A 404 35.21 -15.22 -4.24
CA LYS A 404 35.77 -14.79 -2.95
C LYS A 404 36.02 -13.28 -2.92
N ILE A 405 36.28 -12.69 -4.09
CA ILE A 405 36.45 -11.25 -4.26
C ILE A 405 35.11 -10.52 -4.11
N GLY A 406 34.03 -11.10 -4.63
CA GLY A 406 32.67 -10.62 -4.45
C GLY A 406 32.11 -11.04 -3.10
#